data_AF-A0A7X0PHL3-F1
#
_entry.id   AF-A0A7X0PHL3-F1
#
_cell.length_a   1.000
_cell.length_b   1.000
_cell.length_c   1.000
_cell.angle_alpha   90.00
_cell.angle_beta   90.00
_cell.angle_gamma   90.00
#
_symmetry.space_group_name_H-M   'P 1'
#
loop_
_entity.id
_entity.type
_entity.pdbx_description
1 polymer ?
#
loop_
_entity_poly.entity_id
_entity_poly.type
_entity_poly.pdbx_seq_one_letter_code
_entity_poly.pdbx_strand_id
1 'polypeptide(L)'
;MTISFVAIAERDLIFVGSDGHQTPVHVAVGAPYADARTAGMEKYAACLVLTCDDPELTTEMFGEDEMEALVAALEFVESFLQNLVRVYGGKLTTPDGTPFDPAGSMLLKESRKRASRNA
;
A
#
# COMPACT_ATOMS: atom_id res chain seq x y z
N MET A 1 -16.26 -18.03 -10.60
CA MET A 1 -15.23 -18.59 -9.70
C MET A 1 -14.67 -17.40 -8.96
N THR A 2 -14.84 -17.31 -7.63
CA THR A 2 -14.39 -16.14 -6.88
C THR A 2 -12.90 -16.30 -6.61
N ILE A 3 -12.09 -15.39 -7.17
CA ILE A 3 -10.66 -15.35 -6.89
C ILE A 3 -10.53 -14.87 -5.44
N SER A 4 -9.95 -15.69 -4.58
CA SER A 4 -9.61 -15.27 -3.21
C SER A 4 -8.28 -14.55 -3.26
N PHE A 5 -8.12 -13.46 -2.52
CA PHE A 5 -6.84 -12.75 -2.40
C PHE A 5 -6.26 -12.96 -1.01
N VAL A 6 -4.93 -12.99 -0.92
CA VAL A 6 -4.20 -13.01 0.35
C VAL A 6 -3.32 -11.77 0.42
N ALA A 7 -3.48 -10.99 1.48
CA ALA A 7 -2.63 -9.83 1.72
C ALA A 7 -1.16 -10.26 1.82
N ILE A 8 -0.32 -9.68 0.97
CA ILE A 8 1.14 -9.85 0.99
C ILE A 8 1.75 -8.86 1.99
N ALA A 9 1.24 -7.64 1.97
CA ALA A 9 1.70 -6.56 2.83
C ALA A 9 0.53 -5.67 3.23
N GLU A 10 0.57 -5.19 4.47
CA GLU A 10 -0.43 -4.28 5.03
C GLU A 10 0.24 -3.22 5.90
N ARG A 11 -0.43 -2.08 6.06
CA ARG A 11 0.03 -1.00 6.92
C ARG A 11 -1.14 -0.16 7.41
N ASP A 12 -1.16 0.04 8.73
CA ASP A 12 -2.04 0.99 9.39
C ASP A 12 -1.37 2.36 9.48
N LEU A 13 -2.13 3.38 9.14
CA LEU A 13 -1.74 4.78 9.19
C LEU A 13 -2.87 5.60 9.84
N ILE A 14 -2.50 6.79 10.31
CA ILE A 14 -3.43 7.80 10.77
C ILE A 14 -3.21 9.02 9.88
N PHE A 15 -4.25 9.42 9.16
CA PHE A 15 -4.30 10.70 8.49
C PHE A 15 -4.71 11.78 9.50
N VAL A 16 -3.87 12.80 9.66
CA VAL A 16 -4.17 13.97 10.49
C VAL A 16 -4.48 15.13 9.55
N GLY A 17 -5.75 15.53 9.51
CA GLY A 17 -6.25 16.65 8.73
C GLY A 17 -5.68 18.00 9.18
N SER A 18 -5.85 19.02 8.34
CA SER A 18 -5.42 20.40 8.65
C SER A 18 -6.19 21.02 9.83
N ASP A 19 -7.38 20.52 10.10
CA ASP A 19 -8.21 20.84 11.27
C ASP A 19 -7.83 20.04 12.53
N GLY A 20 -6.87 19.11 12.42
CA GLY A 20 -6.44 18.22 13.48
C GLY A 20 -7.30 16.97 13.65
N HIS A 21 -8.32 16.77 12.82
CA HIS A 21 -9.12 15.55 12.83
C HIS A 21 -8.26 14.34 12.42
N GLN A 22 -8.46 13.21 13.10
CA GLN A 22 -7.70 11.99 12.85
C GLN A 22 -8.58 10.93 12.21
N THR A 23 -8.15 10.42 11.07
CA THR A 23 -8.85 9.38 10.32
C THR A 23 -7.94 8.16 10.17
N PRO A 24 -8.35 6.97 10.64
CA PRO A 24 -7.58 5.76 10.43
C PRO A 24 -7.57 5.41 8.93
N VAL A 25 -6.42 4.97 8.45
CA VAL A 25 -6.20 4.57 7.05
C VAL A 25 -5.48 3.23 7.07
N HIS A 26 -6.18 2.18 6.67
CA HIS A 26 -5.58 0.87 6.41
C HIS A 26 -5.24 0.77 4.92
N VAL A 27 -4.03 0.33 4.58
CA VAL A 27 -3.68 -0.02 3.20
C VAL A 27 -3.13 -1.43 3.16
N ALA A 28 -3.62 -2.24 2.23
CA ALA A 28 -3.09 -3.57 1.99
C ALA A 28 -2.98 -3.86 0.50
N VAL A 29 -1.99 -4.68 0.17
CA VAL A 29 -1.72 -5.16 -1.18
C VAL A 29 -1.69 -6.69 -1.10
N GLY A 30 -2.49 -7.36 -1.93
CA GLY A 30 -2.63 -8.80 -1.92
C GLY A 30 -2.54 -9.43 -3.30
N ALA A 31 -2.04 -10.66 -3.37
CA ALA A 31 -1.97 -11.44 -4.60
C ALA A 31 -3.15 -12.43 -4.67
N PRO A 32 -3.49 -12.90 -5.89
CA PRO A 32 -4.54 -13.88 -6.03
C PRO A 32 -4.03 -15.19 -5.43
N TYR A 33 -4.86 -15.82 -4.61
CA TYR A 33 -4.59 -17.15 -4.10
C TYR A 33 -4.78 -18.16 -5.25
N ALA A 34 -3.70 -18.49 -5.93
CA ALA A 34 -3.70 -19.60 -6.86
C ALA A 34 -3.59 -20.91 -6.05
N ASP A 35 -4.70 -21.65 -5.93
CA ASP A 35 -4.60 -23.08 -5.61
C ASP A 35 -3.77 -23.72 -6.74
N ALA A 36 -2.86 -24.65 -6.42
CA ALA A 36 -1.98 -25.30 -7.39
C ALA A 36 -2.77 -26.00 -8.54
N ARG A 37 -4.08 -26.19 -8.36
CA ARG A 37 -5.02 -26.74 -9.35
C ARG A 37 -5.50 -25.74 -10.42
N THR A 38 -5.28 -24.44 -10.23
CA THR A 38 -5.76 -23.36 -11.11
C THR A 38 -4.71 -22.80 -12.08
N ALA A 39 -3.52 -23.42 -12.15
CA ALA A 39 -2.35 -23.01 -12.96
C ALA A 39 -2.55 -23.03 -14.50
N GLY A 40 -3.79 -23.00 -14.99
CA GLY A 40 -4.15 -23.08 -16.41
C GLY A 40 -5.02 -21.93 -16.93
N MET A 41 -5.27 -20.88 -16.14
CA MET A 41 -5.98 -19.70 -16.65
C MET A 41 -4.99 -18.66 -17.18
N GLU A 42 -5.28 -18.22 -18.40
CA GLU A 42 -4.42 -17.43 -19.28
C GLU A 42 -4.15 -16.01 -18.72
N LYS A 43 -2.86 -15.63 -18.71
CA LYS A 43 -2.32 -14.28 -18.95
C LYS A 43 -2.89 -13.06 -18.21
N TYR A 44 -3.41 -13.21 -16.99
CA TYR A 44 -3.66 -12.05 -16.13
C TYR A 44 -3.19 -12.37 -14.72
N ALA A 45 -2.09 -11.74 -14.31
CA ALA A 45 -1.79 -11.67 -12.91
C ALA A 45 -2.55 -10.47 -12.33
N ALA A 46 -3.34 -10.72 -11.28
CA ALA A 46 -4.19 -9.71 -10.64
C ALA A 46 -3.71 -9.45 -9.21
N CYS A 47 -3.73 -8.20 -8.75
CA CYS A 47 -3.40 -7.81 -7.38
C CYS A 47 -4.57 -7.01 -6.80
N LEU A 48 -4.96 -7.29 -5.56
CA LEU A 48 -6.01 -6.55 -4.86
C LEU A 48 -5.38 -5.50 -3.95
N VAL A 49 -5.83 -4.25 -4.09
CA VAL A 49 -5.49 -3.16 -3.18
C VAL A 49 -6.71 -2.88 -2.30
N LEU A 50 -6.53 -2.98 -0.98
CA LEU A 50 -7.53 -2.60 0.01
C LEU A 50 -7.15 -1.21 0.55
N THR A 51 -8.05 -0.24 0.45
CA THR A 51 -7.85 1.09 1.02
C THR A 51 -8.99 1.40 1.99
N CYS A 52 -8.66 1.60 3.25
CA CYS A 52 -9.58 1.80 4.40
C CYS A 52 -10.31 0.54 4.87
N ASP A 53 -10.96 0.64 6.05
CA ASP A 53 -11.79 -0.42 6.64
C ASP A 53 -13.07 -0.73 5.84
N ASP A 54 -13.26 -0.06 4.70
CA ASP A 54 -14.39 -0.28 3.81
C ASP A 54 -14.00 -1.23 2.67
N PRO A 55 -14.52 -2.47 2.67
CA PRO A 55 -14.28 -3.43 1.61
C PRO A 55 -14.92 -3.04 0.26
N GLU A 56 -15.68 -1.95 0.18
CA GLU A 56 -16.17 -1.40 -1.10
C GLU A 56 -15.13 -0.50 -1.79
N LEU A 57 -14.08 -0.07 -1.07
CA LEU A 57 -12.98 0.76 -1.61
C LEU A 57 -11.82 -0.07 -2.17
N THR A 58 -12.07 -1.32 -2.52
CA THR A 58 -11.06 -2.22 -3.07
C THR A 58 -10.83 -1.99 -4.55
N THR A 59 -9.57 -1.98 -4.97
CA THR A 59 -9.18 -1.80 -6.38
C THR A 59 -8.41 -3.02 -6.86
N GLU A 60 -8.87 -3.64 -7.94
CA GLU A 60 -8.15 -4.72 -8.63
C GLU A 60 -7.18 -4.13 -9.66
N MET A 61 -5.94 -4.61 -9.63
CA MET A 61 -4.86 -4.24 -10.53
C MET A 61 -4.44 -5.44 -11.36
N PHE A 62 -4.13 -5.24 -12.64
CA PHE A 62 -3.76 -6.32 -13.56
C PHE A 62 -2.43 -6.01 -14.25
N GLY A 63 -1.65 -7.05 -14.56
CA GLY A 63 -0.40 -6.98 -15.32
C GLY A 63 -0.20 -8.19 -16.22
N GLU A 64 0.79 -8.13 -17.11
CA GLU A 64 1.20 -9.27 -17.95
C GLU A 64 1.74 -10.43 -17.09
N ASP A 65 2.35 -10.11 -15.95
CA ASP A 65 2.77 -11.04 -14.91
C ASP A 65 2.55 -10.52 -13.48
N GLU A 66 2.78 -11.40 -12.48
CA GLU A 66 2.53 -11.10 -11.06
C GLU A 66 3.38 -9.96 -10.53
N MET A 67 4.59 -9.80 -11.06
CA MET A 67 5.48 -8.73 -10.66
C MET A 67 4.97 -7.39 -11.19
N GLU A 68 4.54 -7.33 -12.46
CA GLU A 68 4.00 -6.12 -13.05
C GLU A 68 2.72 -5.67 -12.34
N ALA A 69 1.80 -6.60 -12.07
CA ALA A 69 0.57 -6.30 -11.32
C ALA A 69 0.87 -5.77 -9.91
N LEU A 70 1.88 -6.34 -9.24
CA LEU A 70 2.32 -5.90 -7.93
C LEU A 70 2.97 -4.51 -7.97
N VAL A 71 3.79 -4.22 -8.97
CA VAL A 71 4.42 -2.90 -9.16
C VAL A 71 3.33 -1.84 -9.39
N ALA A 72 2.36 -2.09 -10.26
CA ALA A 72 1.24 -1.18 -10.49
C ALA A 72 0.43 -0.93 -9.21
N ALA A 73 0.20 -1.97 -8.40
CA ALA A 73 -0.47 -1.83 -7.11
C ALA A 73 0.31 -0.96 -6.11
N LEU A 74 1.65 -1.11 -6.05
CA LEU A 74 2.51 -0.28 -5.20
C LEU A 74 2.49 1.20 -5.64
N GLU A 75 2.59 1.47 -6.94
CA GLU A 75 2.52 2.83 -7.49
C GLU A 75 1.18 3.50 -7.20
N PHE A 76 0.08 2.75 -7.27
CA PHE A 76 -1.24 3.23 -6.92
C PHE A 76 -1.35 3.58 -5.43
N VAL A 77 -0.87 2.70 -4.53
CA VAL A 77 -0.88 2.96 -3.08
C VAL A 77 -0.05 4.21 -2.75
N GLU A 78 1.13 4.34 -3.34
CA GLU A 78 1.96 5.54 -3.18
C GLU A 78 1.21 6.79 -3.65
N SER A 79 0.64 6.75 -4.85
CA SER A 79 -0.12 7.87 -5.42
C SER A 79 -1.34 8.22 -4.58
N PHE A 80 -2.07 7.24 -4.07
CA PHE A 80 -3.21 7.40 -3.18
C PHE A 80 -2.81 8.14 -1.90
N LEU A 81 -1.76 7.67 -1.21
CA LEU A 81 -1.29 8.28 0.04
C LEU A 81 -0.73 9.69 -0.20
N GLN A 82 -0.03 9.92 -1.30
CA GLN A 82 0.43 11.26 -1.67
C GLN A 82 -0.74 12.21 -1.96
N ASN A 83 -1.76 11.74 -2.67
CA ASN A 83 -2.96 12.52 -2.98
C ASN A 83 -3.75 12.85 -1.72
N LEU A 84 -3.89 11.89 -0.80
CA LEU A 84 -4.54 12.09 0.48
C LEU A 84 -3.88 13.25 1.26
N VAL A 85 -2.55 13.28 1.31
CA VAL A 85 -1.79 14.35 1.97
C VAL A 85 -1.91 15.67 1.21
N ARG A 86 -1.72 15.67 -0.11
CA ARG A 86 -1.67 16.90 -0.93
C ARG A 86 -3.02 17.58 -1.09
N VAL A 87 -4.08 16.82 -1.35
CA VAL A 87 -5.42 17.34 -1.64
C VAL A 87 -6.09 17.87 -0.38
N TYR A 88 -5.96 17.14 0.73
CA TYR A 88 -6.63 17.49 2.00
C TYR A 88 -5.73 18.32 2.94
N GLY A 89 -4.47 18.57 2.57
CA GLY A 89 -3.55 19.44 3.30
C GLY A 89 -3.14 18.90 4.69
N GLY A 90 -3.14 17.58 4.85
CA GLY A 90 -2.85 16.91 6.13
C GLY A 90 -1.45 16.30 6.20
N LYS A 91 -1.27 15.32 7.08
CA LYS A 91 -0.06 14.49 7.19
C LYS A 91 -0.41 13.06 7.57
N LEU A 92 0.47 12.12 7.24
CA LEU A 92 0.34 10.73 7.66
C LEU A 92 1.28 10.46 8.84
N THR A 93 0.79 9.72 9.82
CA THR A 93 1.58 9.17 10.92
C THR A 93 1.27 7.69 11.07
N THR A 94 2.21 6.93 11.62
CA THR A 94 1.92 5.57 12.10
C THR A 94 1.12 5.64 13.41
N PRO A 95 0.51 4.53 13.88
CA PRO A 95 -0.26 4.50 15.13
C PRO A 95 0.53 4.92 16.37
N ASP A 96 1.87 4.78 16.37
CA ASP A 96 2.73 5.23 17.46
C ASP A 96 3.03 6.75 17.44
N GLY A 97 2.51 7.47 16.44
CA GLY A 97 2.71 8.90 16.23
C GLY A 97 3.93 9.27 15.38
N THR A 98 4.73 8.30 14.92
CA THR A 98 5.88 8.55 14.05
C THR A 98 5.42 9.08 12.69
N PRO A 99 5.99 10.18 12.18
CA PRO A 99 5.67 10.70 10.85
C PRO A 99 5.90 9.65 9.76
N PHE A 100 4.94 9.50 8.85
CA PHE A 100 5.04 8.63 7.70
C PHE A 100 5.18 9.48 6.43
N ASP A 101 6.19 9.17 5.61
CA ASP A 101 6.39 9.81 4.32
C ASP A 101 5.98 8.86 3.19
N PRO A 102 4.88 9.14 2.47
CA PRO A 102 4.41 8.29 1.39
C PRO A 102 5.36 8.25 0.18
N ALA A 103 6.25 9.24 0.02
CA ALA A 103 7.26 9.23 -1.05
C ALA A 103 8.55 8.45 -0.67
N GLY A 104 8.57 7.79 0.49
CA GLY A 104 9.69 6.93 0.91
C GLY A 104 11.00 7.67 1.24
N SER A 105 11.02 9.00 1.32
CA SER A 105 12.26 9.77 1.51
C SER A 105 12.87 9.61 2.91
N MET A 106 12.11 9.11 3.89
CA MET A 106 12.64 8.76 5.22
C MET A 106 13.42 7.44 5.28
N LEU A 107 13.08 6.42 4.47
CA LEU A 107 13.78 5.14 4.48
C LEU A 107 15.25 5.28 4.03
N LEU A 108 15.54 6.23 3.14
CA LEU A 108 16.92 6.57 2.71
C LEU A 108 17.71 7.37 3.77
N LYS A 109 17.03 8.09 4.66
CA LYS A 109 17.69 8.83 5.74
C LYS A 109 18.09 7.90 6.89
N GLU A 110 17.24 6.94 7.25
CA GLU A 110 17.56 5.98 8.32
C GLU A 110 18.63 4.97 7.92
N SER A 111 18.61 4.47 6.67
CA SER A 111 19.65 3.58 6.16
C SER A 111 21.02 4.28 6.06
N ARG A 112 21.07 5.58 5.71
CA ARG A 112 22.31 6.38 5.84
C ARG A 112 22.75 6.61 7.28
N LYS A 113 21.82 6.88 8.20
CA LYS A 113 22.14 7.09 9.63
C LYS A 113 22.68 5.82 10.31
N ARG A 114 22.20 4.64 9.90
CA ARG A 114 22.74 3.34 10.37
C ARG A 114 24.12 3.06 9.77
N ALA A 115 24.33 3.35 8.49
CA ALA A 115 25.63 3.18 7.83
C ALA A 115 26.72 4.09 8.43
N SER A 116 26.40 5.34 8.79
CA SER A 116 27.36 6.28 9.39
C SER A 116 27.64 6.05 10.88
N ARG A 117 26.84 5.22 11.57
CA ARG A 117 27.04 4.86 12.99
C ARG A 117 27.95 3.64 13.17
N ASN A 118 28.16 2.87 12.11
CA ASN A 118 28.99 1.67 12.07
C ASN A 118 30.29 1.88 11.27
N ALA A 119 30.61 3.13 10.89
CA ALA A 119 31.83 3.53 10.20
C ALA A 119 32.80 4.24 11.16
#